data_AF-A0A7D9M3M4-F1
#
_entry.id   AF-A0A7D9M3M4-F1
#
_cell.length_a   1.000
_cell.length_b   1.000
_cell.length_c   1.000
_cell.angle_alpha   90.00
_cell.angle_beta   90.00
_cell.angle_gamma   90.00
#
_symmetry.space_group_name_H-M   'P 1'
#
loop_
_entity.id
_entity.type
_entity.pdbx_description
1 polymer ?
#
loop_
_entity_poly.entity_id
_entity_poly.type
_entity_poly.pdbx_seq_one_letter_code
_entity_poly.pdbx_strand_id
1 'polypeptide(L)'
;NEEIGESWRYQLRPSTEKLLLSLFKEFRPLVTPVIVNIITSVQNLPASEDFGILVQKEAVYNVAGLCSYDLFDEINFEEWFSQGLVKELQNKSPNYRIIRRRVIWLIGRWINVKLSPPYRPTLYEIIINLMNESEDLVVRLNASKTLQSAVDDFEFRTEEFLPYLEASVSLLFKLLCDAKECDTKMHILFVMSMVIERVGPK
;
A
#
# COMPACT_ATOMS: atom_id res chain seq x y z
N ASN A 1 17.24 13.32 8.04
CA ASN A 1 15.78 13.40 7.83
C ASN A 1 15.30 14.59 6.98
N GLU A 2 16.19 15.45 6.44
CA GLU A 2 15.80 16.50 5.46
C GLU A 2 16.11 16.09 4.00
N GLU A 3 17.13 15.25 3.77
CA GLU A 3 17.53 14.80 2.41
C GLU A 3 16.48 13.92 1.70
N ILE A 4 15.62 13.20 2.44
CA ILE A 4 14.59 12.32 1.86
C ILE A 4 13.43 13.17 1.25
N GLY A 5 13.11 14.33 1.84
CA GLY A 5 12.03 15.21 1.40
C GLY A 5 12.31 15.97 0.10
N GLU A 6 13.60 16.14 -0.23
CA GLU A 6 14.06 16.87 -1.43
C GLU A 6 14.57 15.96 -2.56
N SER A 7 14.48 14.64 -2.39
CA SER A 7 14.92 13.64 -3.38
C SER A 7 14.40 13.89 -4.80
N TRP A 8 13.22 14.49 -4.94
CA TRP A 8 12.62 14.93 -6.21
C TRP A 8 13.42 15.95 -7.01
N ARG A 9 14.38 16.66 -6.41
CA ARG A 9 15.26 17.58 -7.15
C ARG A 9 16.38 16.85 -7.91
N TYR A 10 16.68 15.62 -7.51
CA TYR A 10 17.88 14.91 -7.96
C TYR A 10 17.59 13.53 -8.57
N GLN A 11 16.35 13.04 -8.47
CA GLN A 11 15.97 11.72 -8.97
C GLN A 11 14.78 11.80 -9.93
N LEU A 12 14.95 11.25 -11.14
CA LEU A 12 13.96 11.30 -12.21
C LEU A 12 12.56 10.81 -11.78
N ARG A 13 12.48 9.69 -11.05
CA ARG A 13 11.17 9.14 -10.64
C ARG A 13 10.43 10.09 -9.69
N PRO A 14 10.98 10.50 -8.53
CA PRO A 14 10.31 11.48 -7.67
C PRO A 14 10.09 12.85 -8.35
N SER A 15 10.94 13.28 -9.30
CA SER A 15 10.65 14.47 -10.12
C SER A 15 9.38 14.32 -10.96
N THR A 16 9.25 13.20 -11.67
CA THR A 16 8.08 12.89 -12.51
C THR A 16 6.81 12.73 -11.68
N GLU A 17 6.90 12.11 -10.51
CA GLU A 17 5.78 11.99 -9.56
C GLU A 17 5.30 13.37 -9.10
N LYS A 18 6.21 14.30 -8.77
CA LYS A 18 5.85 15.68 -8.43
C LYS A 18 5.25 16.44 -9.61
N LEU A 19 5.78 16.24 -10.82
CA LEU A 19 5.21 16.83 -12.03
C LEU A 19 3.75 16.36 -12.24
N LEU A 20 3.50 15.06 -12.12
CA LEU A 20 2.15 14.49 -12.24
C LEU A 20 1.18 15.10 -11.23
N LEU A 21 1.57 15.18 -9.95
CA LEU A 21 0.74 15.80 -8.91
C LEU A 21 0.48 17.29 -9.19
N SER A 22 1.48 18.00 -9.73
CA SER A 22 1.32 19.39 -10.14
C SER A 22 0.34 19.53 -11.31
N LEU A 23 0.40 18.61 -12.29
CA LEU A 23 -0.55 18.57 -13.40
C LEU A 23 -1.98 18.28 -12.93
N PHE A 24 -2.17 17.36 -11.98
CA PHE A 24 -3.48 17.11 -11.38
C PHE A 24 -4.04 18.36 -10.71
N LYS A 25 -3.20 19.07 -9.95
CA LYS A 25 -3.59 20.30 -9.25
C LYS A 25 -4.05 21.40 -10.22
N GLU A 26 -3.32 21.63 -11.30
CA GLU A 26 -3.59 22.74 -12.23
C GLU A 26 -4.59 22.39 -13.34
N PHE A 27 -4.65 21.11 -13.76
CA PHE A 27 -5.38 20.67 -14.96
C PHE A 27 -6.28 19.44 -14.71
N ARG A 28 -6.84 19.31 -13.50
CA ARG A 28 -7.65 18.13 -13.08
C ARG A 28 -8.66 17.65 -14.15
N PRO A 29 -9.51 18.49 -14.76
CA PRO A 29 -10.50 18.02 -15.73
C PRO A 29 -9.90 17.37 -16.99
N LEU A 30 -8.66 17.73 -17.34
CA LEU A 30 -7.94 17.16 -18.48
C LEU A 30 -7.17 15.90 -18.10
N VAL A 31 -6.57 15.89 -16.91
CA VAL A 31 -5.69 14.80 -16.44
C VAL A 31 -6.49 13.59 -15.96
N THR A 32 -7.56 13.82 -15.19
CA THR A 32 -8.40 12.75 -14.61
C THR A 32 -8.82 11.69 -15.63
N PRO A 33 -9.50 12.01 -16.75
CA PRO A 33 -9.95 10.98 -17.68
C PRO A 33 -8.81 10.19 -18.31
N VAL A 34 -7.65 10.81 -18.54
CA VAL A 34 -6.46 10.13 -19.06
C VAL A 34 -5.94 9.11 -18.06
N ILE A 35 -5.81 9.49 -16.79
CA ILE A 35 -5.29 8.62 -15.74
C ILE A 35 -6.26 7.48 -15.41
N VAL A 36 -7.56 7.77 -15.36
CA VAL A 36 -8.60 6.75 -15.19
C VAL A 36 -8.51 5.71 -16.30
N ASN A 37 -8.44 6.13 -17.57
CA ASN A 37 -8.29 5.22 -18.71
C ASN A 37 -7.03 4.35 -18.61
N ILE A 38 -5.90 4.93 -18.19
CA ILE A 38 -4.65 4.17 -18.01
C ILE A 38 -4.81 3.13 -16.88
N ILE A 39 -5.44 3.48 -15.76
CA ILE A 39 -5.70 2.56 -14.65
C ILE A 39 -6.63 1.43 -15.09
N THR A 40 -7.75 1.75 -15.74
CA THR A 40 -8.69 0.76 -16.25
C THR A 40 -8.03 -0.18 -17.26
N SER A 41 -7.12 0.32 -18.09
CA SER A 41 -6.40 -0.53 -19.06
C SER A 41 -5.59 -1.63 -18.38
N VAL A 42 -4.92 -1.35 -17.25
CA VAL A 42 -4.10 -2.33 -16.53
C VAL A 42 -4.90 -3.24 -15.59
N GLN A 43 -6.06 -2.77 -15.11
CA GLN A 43 -7.01 -3.59 -14.35
C GLN A 43 -7.53 -4.76 -15.18
N ASN A 44 -7.72 -4.54 -16.48
CA ASN A 44 -8.24 -5.54 -17.42
C ASN A 44 -7.16 -6.43 -18.05
N LEU A 45 -5.87 -6.23 -17.74
CA LEU A 45 -4.81 -7.09 -18.23
C LEU A 45 -4.88 -8.48 -17.57
N PRO A 46 -4.74 -9.57 -18.34
CA PRO A 46 -4.63 -10.90 -17.76
C PRO A 46 -3.36 -11.02 -16.91
N ALA A 47 -3.34 -12.01 -16.02
CA ALA A 47 -2.12 -12.34 -15.28
C ALA A 47 -0.98 -12.66 -16.27
N SER A 48 0.17 -12.04 -16.05
CA SER A 48 1.34 -12.18 -16.91
C SER A 48 2.60 -12.28 -16.06
N GLU A 49 3.53 -13.12 -16.44
CA GLU A 49 4.87 -13.16 -15.84
C GLU A 49 5.89 -12.34 -16.64
N ASP A 50 5.46 -11.71 -17.74
CA ASP A 50 6.31 -10.82 -18.52
C ASP A 50 6.73 -9.60 -17.70
N PHE A 51 8.04 -9.43 -17.55
CA PHE A 51 8.61 -8.39 -16.70
C PHE A 51 8.25 -6.98 -17.19
N GLY A 52 8.16 -6.75 -18.49
CA GLY A 52 7.77 -5.46 -19.06
C GLY A 52 6.34 -5.09 -18.68
N ILE A 53 5.41 -6.05 -18.79
CA ILE A 53 4.01 -5.88 -18.37
C ILE A 53 3.93 -5.62 -16.85
N LEU A 54 4.69 -6.36 -16.04
CA LEU A 54 4.70 -6.19 -14.58
C LEU A 54 5.21 -4.80 -14.16
N VAL A 55 6.28 -4.31 -14.79
CA VAL A 55 6.82 -2.97 -14.50
C VAL A 55 5.88 -1.85 -14.96
N GLN A 56 5.24 -2.01 -16.11
CA GLN A 56 4.21 -1.06 -16.57
C GLN A 56 3.05 -1.00 -15.58
N LYS A 57 2.56 -2.16 -15.13
CA LYS A 57 1.50 -2.26 -14.13
C LYS A 57 1.90 -1.66 -12.79
N GLU A 58 3.14 -1.89 -12.35
CA GLU A 58 3.71 -1.24 -11.14
C GLU A 58 3.68 0.28 -11.22
N ALA A 59 4.05 0.84 -12.38
CA ALA A 59 4.06 2.28 -12.60
C ALA A 59 2.64 2.87 -12.55
N VAL A 60 1.66 2.20 -13.16
CA VAL A 60 0.27 2.66 -13.12
C VAL A 60 -0.33 2.56 -11.72
N TYR A 61 -0.02 1.50 -10.97
CA TYR A 61 -0.45 1.38 -9.57
C TYR A 61 0.21 2.42 -8.67
N ASN A 62 1.46 2.82 -8.96
CA ASN A 62 2.10 3.94 -8.29
C ASN A 62 1.31 5.24 -8.50
N VAL A 63 0.90 5.53 -9.73
CA VAL A 63 0.05 6.68 -10.05
C VAL A 63 -1.28 6.62 -9.28
N ALA A 64 -1.97 5.47 -9.31
CA ALA A 64 -3.23 5.29 -8.60
C ALA A 64 -3.12 5.55 -7.08
N GLY A 65 -1.98 5.21 -6.46
CA GLY A 65 -1.75 5.46 -5.03
C GLY A 65 -1.27 6.88 -4.71
N LEU A 66 -0.56 7.53 -5.64
CA LEU A 66 -0.16 8.93 -5.47
C LEU A 66 -1.37 9.87 -5.56
N CYS A 67 -2.28 9.58 -6.47
CA CYS A 67 -3.44 10.41 -6.81
C CYS A 67 -4.74 9.92 -6.14
N SER A 68 -4.66 9.17 -5.04
CA SER A 68 -5.85 8.59 -4.39
C SER A 68 -6.90 9.64 -4.00
N TYR A 69 -6.47 10.77 -3.42
CA TYR A 69 -7.35 11.90 -3.07
C TYR A 69 -7.93 12.65 -4.28
N ASP A 70 -7.32 12.54 -5.46
CA ASP A 70 -7.83 13.17 -6.68
C ASP A 70 -8.78 12.25 -7.44
N LEU A 71 -8.64 10.94 -7.25
CA LEU A 71 -9.30 9.89 -8.02
C LEU A 71 -10.39 9.14 -7.25
N PHE A 72 -10.63 9.46 -5.96
CA PHE A 72 -11.54 8.67 -5.14
C PHE A 72 -12.98 8.64 -5.68
N ASP A 73 -13.48 9.72 -6.28
CA ASP A 73 -14.80 9.75 -6.90
C ASP A 73 -14.87 9.06 -8.27
N GLU A 74 -13.71 8.83 -8.90
CA GLU A 74 -13.60 8.35 -10.28
C GLU A 74 -13.30 6.85 -10.36
N ILE A 75 -12.77 6.28 -9.29
CA ILE A 75 -12.38 4.86 -9.22
C ILE A 75 -13.21 4.16 -8.15
N ASN A 76 -13.87 3.05 -8.55
CA ASN A 76 -14.48 2.13 -7.60
C ASN A 76 -13.42 1.27 -6.90
N PHE A 77 -12.72 1.86 -5.93
CA PHE A 77 -11.58 1.21 -5.28
C PHE A 77 -11.97 -0.05 -4.51
N GLU A 78 -13.15 -0.09 -3.89
CA GLU A 78 -13.60 -1.24 -3.11
C GLU A 78 -13.85 -2.48 -3.98
N GLU A 79 -14.45 -2.26 -5.16
CA GLU A 79 -14.60 -3.30 -6.17
C GLU A 79 -13.23 -3.75 -6.68
N TRP A 80 -12.34 -2.81 -7.00
CA TRP A 80 -10.99 -3.14 -7.45
C TRP A 80 -10.18 -3.89 -6.39
N PHE A 81 -10.31 -3.49 -5.11
CA PHE A 81 -9.69 -4.15 -3.97
C PHE A 81 -10.12 -5.62 -3.91
N SER A 82 -11.43 -5.86 -3.83
CA SER A 82 -12.01 -7.20 -3.64
C SER A 82 -11.87 -8.11 -4.85
N GLN A 83 -12.06 -7.59 -6.06
CA GLN A 83 -12.12 -8.40 -7.28
C GLN A 83 -10.78 -8.50 -8.03
N GLY A 84 -9.85 -7.57 -7.80
CA GLY A 84 -8.58 -7.48 -8.50
C GLY A 84 -7.37 -7.57 -7.57
N LEU A 85 -7.16 -6.56 -6.72
CA LEU A 85 -5.92 -6.40 -5.94
C LEU A 85 -5.67 -7.59 -5.00
N VAL A 86 -6.69 -8.10 -4.31
CA VAL A 86 -6.57 -9.28 -3.44
C VAL A 86 -6.03 -10.49 -4.22
N LYS A 87 -6.51 -10.73 -5.44
CA LYS A 87 -6.07 -11.87 -6.27
C LYS A 87 -4.61 -11.72 -6.69
N GLU A 88 -4.16 -10.50 -6.96
CA GLU A 88 -2.76 -10.25 -7.33
C GLU A 88 -1.80 -10.47 -6.16
N LEU A 89 -2.21 -10.15 -4.94
CA LEU A 89 -1.43 -10.40 -3.73
C LEU A 89 -1.27 -11.89 -3.43
N GLN A 90 -2.23 -12.72 -3.87
CA GLN A 90 -2.18 -14.18 -3.70
C GLN A 90 -1.21 -14.86 -4.68
N ASN A 91 -0.77 -14.18 -5.74
CA ASN A 91 0.18 -14.76 -6.69
C ASN A 91 1.58 -14.87 -6.07
N LYS A 92 2.02 -16.12 -5.82
CA LYS A 92 3.31 -16.45 -5.19
C LYS A 92 4.48 -16.58 -6.17
N SER A 93 4.27 -16.32 -7.46
CA SER A 93 5.36 -16.28 -8.43
C SER A 93 6.46 -15.30 -7.97
N PRO A 94 7.76 -15.66 -8.08
CA PRO A 94 8.86 -14.78 -7.70
C PRO A 94 8.84 -13.44 -8.44
N ASN A 95 8.43 -13.44 -9.71
CA ASN A 95 8.34 -12.22 -10.54
C ASN A 95 7.25 -11.27 -10.02
N TYR A 96 6.19 -11.81 -9.42
CA TYR A 96 5.10 -11.03 -8.86
C TYR A 96 5.46 -10.27 -7.57
N ARG A 97 6.65 -10.47 -6.99
CA ARG A 97 7.08 -9.73 -5.78
C ARG A 97 7.00 -8.20 -5.95
N ILE A 98 7.24 -7.71 -7.16
CA ILE A 98 7.17 -6.28 -7.51
C ILE A 98 5.72 -5.79 -7.42
N ILE A 99 4.78 -6.58 -7.93
CA ILE A 99 3.35 -6.30 -7.84
C ILE A 99 2.88 -6.42 -6.40
N ARG A 100 3.24 -7.49 -5.67
CA ARG A 100 2.85 -7.64 -4.25
C ARG A 100 3.29 -6.44 -3.42
N ARG A 101 4.55 -6.01 -3.57
CA ARG A 101 5.08 -4.80 -2.93
C ARG A 101 4.27 -3.56 -3.27
N ARG A 102 3.95 -3.36 -4.54
CA ARG A 102 3.26 -2.15 -5.00
C ARG A 102 1.78 -2.15 -4.64
N VAL A 103 1.11 -3.29 -4.71
CA VAL A 103 -0.31 -3.42 -4.41
C VAL A 103 -0.56 -3.23 -2.92
N ILE A 104 0.26 -3.81 -2.03
CA ILE A 104 0.07 -3.57 -0.59
C ILE A 104 0.32 -2.12 -0.22
N TRP A 105 1.30 -1.46 -0.86
CA TRP A 105 1.51 -0.02 -0.73
C TRP A 105 0.30 0.78 -1.25
N LEU A 106 -0.22 0.43 -2.43
CA LEU A 106 -1.38 1.08 -3.04
C LEU A 106 -2.58 1.00 -2.10
N ILE A 107 -2.88 -0.18 -1.54
CA ILE A 107 -3.93 -0.35 -0.55
C ILE A 107 -3.72 0.61 0.62
N GLY A 108 -2.50 0.69 1.17
CA GLY A 108 -2.15 1.63 2.22
C GLY A 108 -2.43 3.11 1.92
N ARG A 109 -2.43 3.50 0.64
CA ARG A 109 -2.76 4.86 0.18
C ARG A 109 -4.26 5.13 0.07
N TRP A 110 -5.07 4.09 0.04
CA TRP A 110 -6.52 4.17 -0.19
C TRP A 110 -7.35 3.85 1.06
N ILE A 111 -6.76 3.24 2.10
CA ILE A 111 -7.46 2.92 3.35
C ILE A 111 -8.24 4.13 3.89
N ASN A 112 -7.53 5.25 4.11
CA ASN A 112 -8.11 6.46 4.71
C ASN A 112 -8.82 7.36 3.66
N VAL A 113 -9.06 6.84 2.45
CA VAL A 113 -9.64 7.58 1.33
C VAL A 113 -10.96 6.95 0.89
N LYS A 114 -10.95 5.65 0.59
CA LYS A 114 -12.12 4.93 0.06
C LYS A 114 -12.03 3.43 0.31
N LEU A 115 -12.03 3.02 1.58
CA LEU A 115 -12.14 1.61 1.98
C LEU A 115 -12.99 1.45 3.24
N SER A 116 -14.27 1.12 3.06
CA SER A 116 -15.24 1.04 4.16
C SER A 116 -14.96 -0.10 5.16
N PRO A 117 -15.51 -0.01 6.39
CA PRO A 117 -15.31 -1.01 7.45
C PRO A 117 -15.53 -2.49 7.07
N PRO A 118 -16.50 -2.87 6.21
CA PRO A 118 -16.70 -4.28 5.83
C PRO A 118 -15.47 -4.96 5.19
N TYR A 119 -14.54 -4.19 4.62
CA TYR A 119 -13.32 -4.73 3.99
C TYR A 119 -12.16 -4.92 4.98
N ARG A 120 -12.30 -4.49 6.24
CA ARG A 120 -11.23 -4.49 7.25
C ARG A 120 -10.73 -5.88 7.63
N PRO A 121 -11.60 -6.90 7.86
CA PRO A 121 -11.12 -8.25 8.13
C PRO A 121 -10.19 -8.77 7.01
N THR A 122 -10.63 -8.65 5.76
CA THR A 122 -9.84 -9.03 4.57
C THR A 122 -8.52 -8.25 4.48
N LEU A 123 -8.54 -6.94 4.78
CA LEU A 123 -7.34 -6.12 4.83
C LEU A 123 -6.33 -6.65 5.85
N TYR A 124 -6.76 -6.95 7.08
CA TYR A 124 -5.89 -7.46 8.13
C TYR A 124 -5.30 -8.83 7.78
N GLU A 125 -6.10 -9.74 7.21
CA GLU A 125 -5.64 -11.03 6.71
C GLU A 125 -4.54 -10.88 5.65
N ILE A 126 -4.74 -9.98 4.70
CA ILE A 126 -3.74 -9.67 3.66
C ILE A 126 -2.45 -9.15 4.29
N ILE A 127 -2.54 -8.20 5.21
CA ILE A 127 -1.37 -7.59 5.86
C ILE A 127 -0.58 -8.67 6.63
N ILE A 128 -1.26 -9.51 7.42
CA ILE A 128 -0.63 -10.63 8.14
C ILE A 128 0.07 -11.59 7.18
N ASN A 129 -0.61 -11.99 6.11
CA ASN A 129 -0.05 -12.90 5.12
C ASN A 129 1.20 -12.32 4.44
N LEU A 130 1.22 -11.01 4.18
CA LEU A 130 2.35 -10.34 3.53
C LEU A 130 3.49 -9.95 4.47
N MET A 131 3.25 -9.88 5.79
CA MET A 131 4.31 -9.69 6.80
C MET A 131 5.05 -10.99 7.16
N ASN A 132 4.53 -12.14 6.72
CA ASN A 132 5.13 -13.45 6.96
C ASN A 132 6.58 -13.55 6.44
N GLU A 133 7.43 -14.31 7.14
CA GLU A 133 8.86 -14.50 6.83
C GLU A 133 9.13 -15.13 5.46
N SER A 134 8.14 -15.80 4.87
CA SER A 134 8.21 -16.35 3.52
C SER A 134 8.16 -15.28 2.40
N GLU A 135 7.77 -14.05 2.72
CA GLU A 135 7.75 -12.94 1.76
C GLU A 135 9.07 -12.16 1.74
N ASP A 136 9.31 -11.47 0.61
CA ASP A 136 10.45 -10.58 0.46
C ASP A 136 10.42 -9.46 1.52
N LEU A 137 11.58 -9.11 2.07
CA LEU A 137 11.71 -8.11 3.13
C LEU A 137 11.02 -6.78 2.77
N VAL A 138 11.10 -6.35 1.51
CA VAL A 138 10.49 -5.09 1.08
C VAL A 138 8.96 -5.19 1.03
N VAL A 139 8.40 -6.37 0.71
CA VAL A 139 6.95 -6.61 0.79
C VAL A 139 6.49 -6.53 2.25
N ARG A 140 7.21 -7.21 3.16
CA ARG A 140 6.92 -7.20 4.60
C ARG A 140 6.96 -5.80 5.20
N LEU A 141 7.95 -4.99 4.81
CA LEU A 141 8.06 -3.59 5.23
C LEU A 141 6.90 -2.72 4.71
N ASN A 142 6.43 -2.94 3.48
CA ASN A 142 5.25 -2.22 2.99
C ASN A 142 3.97 -2.71 3.68
N ALA A 143 3.85 -4.00 4.00
CA ALA A 143 2.71 -4.51 4.76
C ALA A 143 2.66 -3.92 6.18
N SER A 144 3.81 -3.77 6.85
CA SER A 144 3.91 -3.07 8.15
C SER A 144 3.48 -1.60 8.05
N LYS A 145 3.88 -0.89 6.99
CA LYS A 145 3.39 0.49 6.72
C LYS A 145 1.89 0.54 6.46
N THR A 146 1.35 -0.44 5.74
CA THR A 146 -0.09 -0.53 5.50
C THR A 146 -0.85 -0.84 6.78
N LEU A 147 -0.29 -1.66 7.69
CA LEU A 147 -0.83 -1.85 9.03
C LEU A 147 -0.90 -0.52 9.79
N GLN A 148 0.17 0.26 9.74
CA GLN A 148 0.20 1.60 10.34
C GLN A 148 -0.96 2.46 9.85
N SER A 149 -1.17 2.56 8.54
CA SER A 149 -2.31 3.29 7.97
C SER A 149 -3.65 2.73 8.46
N ALA A 150 -3.80 1.41 8.51
CA ALA A 150 -5.03 0.75 8.93
C ALA A 150 -5.39 0.99 10.40
N VAL A 151 -4.39 0.97 11.29
CA VAL A 151 -4.60 1.24 12.71
C VAL A 151 -4.72 2.72 13.01
N ASP A 152 -4.14 3.60 12.18
CA ASP A 152 -4.22 5.04 12.36
C ASP A 152 -5.55 5.64 11.91
N ASP A 153 -6.30 4.90 11.09
CA ASP A 153 -7.56 5.34 10.51
C ASP A 153 -8.61 5.75 11.56
N PHE A 154 -9.44 6.73 11.21
CA PHE A 154 -10.50 7.23 12.07
C PHE A 154 -11.67 6.22 12.21
N GLU A 155 -11.87 5.37 11.19
CA GLU A 155 -12.85 4.28 11.22
C GLU A 155 -12.31 3.00 11.88
N PHE A 156 -11.11 3.03 12.46
CA PHE A 156 -10.53 1.87 13.13
C PHE A 156 -11.42 1.39 14.28
N ARG A 157 -11.71 0.09 14.30
CA ARG A 157 -12.49 -0.58 15.34
C ARG A 157 -11.64 -1.65 16.00
N THR A 158 -11.38 -1.47 17.29
CA THR A 158 -10.54 -2.37 18.08
C THR A 158 -11.08 -3.80 18.02
N GLU A 159 -12.39 -3.98 18.17
CA GLU A 159 -13.05 -5.28 18.21
C GLU A 159 -12.85 -6.10 16.93
N GLU A 160 -12.85 -5.43 15.77
CA GLU A 160 -12.61 -6.07 14.47
C GLU A 160 -11.12 -6.44 14.27
N PHE A 161 -10.20 -5.72 14.93
CA PHE A 161 -8.77 -5.98 14.85
C PHE A 161 -8.26 -6.99 15.89
N LEU A 162 -8.95 -7.16 17.03
CA LEU A 162 -8.54 -8.07 18.11
C LEU A 162 -8.14 -9.48 17.65
N PRO A 163 -8.86 -10.15 16.72
CA PRO A 163 -8.46 -11.48 16.22
C PRO A 163 -7.10 -11.51 15.52
N TYR A 164 -6.61 -10.36 15.05
CA TYR A 164 -5.40 -10.20 14.26
C TYR A 164 -4.23 -9.62 15.07
N LEU A 165 -4.48 -9.19 16.31
CA LEU A 165 -3.52 -8.48 17.15
C LEU A 165 -2.27 -9.31 17.45
N GLU A 166 -2.44 -10.53 17.97
CA GLU A 166 -1.32 -11.40 18.35
C GLU A 166 -0.41 -11.69 17.16
N ALA A 167 -1.01 -12.06 16.03
CA ALA A 167 -0.29 -12.32 14.78
C ALA A 167 0.46 -11.07 14.30
N SER A 168 -0.18 -9.90 14.35
CA SER A 168 0.43 -8.63 13.92
C SER A 168 1.65 -8.29 14.77
N VAL A 169 1.54 -8.34 16.10
CA VAL A 169 2.66 -8.01 17.00
C VAL A 169 3.81 -9.01 16.84
N SER A 170 3.50 -10.31 16.74
CA SER A 170 4.50 -11.37 16.53
C SER A 170 5.26 -11.18 15.20
N LEU A 171 4.55 -10.86 14.12
CA LEU A 171 5.16 -10.63 12.80
C LEU A 171 5.96 -9.33 12.74
N LEU A 172 5.51 -8.26 13.40
CA LEU A 172 6.28 -7.02 13.54
C LEU A 172 7.58 -7.26 14.31
N PHE A 173 7.54 -8.04 15.39
CA PHE A 173 8.75 -8.40 16.14
C PHE A 173 9.74 -9.21 15.30
N LYS A 174 9.26 -10.19 14.53
CA LYS A 174 10.11 -10.94 13.58
C LYS A 174 10.71 -10.02 12.51
N LEU A 175 9.91 -9.12 11.95
CA LEU A 175 10.39 -8.13 10.98
C LEU A 175 11.44 -7.19 11.58
N LEU A 176 11.30 -6.81 12.85
CA LEU A 176 12.29 -6.02 13.59
C LEU A 176 13.63 -6.76 13.72
N CYS A 177 13.60 -8.07 13.99
CA CYS A 177 14.80 -8.92 14.06
C CYS A 177 15.51 -9.02 12.71
N ASP A 178 14.76 -9.11 11.62
CA ASP A 178 15.31 -9.23 10.25
C ASP A 178 15.85 -7.90 9.69
N ALA A 179 15.34 -6.77 10.17
CA ALA A 179 15.78 -5.45 9.75
C ALA A 179 17.23 -5.19 10.19
N LYS A 180 18.03 -4.62 9.28
CA LYS A 180 19.45 -4.28 9.55
C LYS A 180 19.63 -2.79 9.88
N GLU A 181 18.98 -1.94 9.11
CA GLU A 181 19.12 -0.49 9.22
C GLU A 181 18.38 0.07 10.43
N CYS A 182 19.03 1.00 11.15
CA CYS A 182 18.47 1.62 12.36
C CYS A 182 17.12 2.31 12.09
N ASP A 183 17.04 3.10 11.02
CA ASP A 183 15.82 3.81 10.63
C ASP A 183 14.66 2.84 10.34
N THR A 184 14.96 1.68 9.77
CA THR A 184 13.96 0.64 9.51
C THR A 184 13.44 0.04 10.81
N LYS A 185 14.35 -0.26 11.76
CA LYS A 185 13.97 -0.75 13.10
C LYS A 185 13.13 0.26 13.85
N MET A 186 13.53 1.53 13.84
CA MET A 186 12.78 2.62 14.46
C MET A 186 11.36 2.74 13.90
N HIS A 187 11.22 2.60 12.58
CA HIS A 187 9.90 2.62 11.96
C HIS A 187 9.04 1.42 12.38
N ILE A 188 9.59 0.20 12.41
CA ILE A 188 8.84 -0.99 12.86
C ILE A 188 8.40 -0.85 14.32
N LEU A 189 9.29 -0.38 15.20
CA LEU A 189 8.97 -0.09 16.60
C LEU A 189 7.85 0.94 16.75
N PHE A 190 7.85 1.97 15.91
CA PHE A 190 6.78 2.96 15.88
C PHE A 190 5.42 2.33 15.50
N VAL A 191 5.39 1.48 14.47
CA VAL A 191 4.15 0.75 14.11
C VAL A 191 3.67 -0.14 15.26
N MET A 192 4.59 -0.81 15.97
CA MET A 192 4.25 -1.60 17.15
C MET A 192 3.64 -0.74 18.28
N SER A 193 4.19 0.45 18.55
CA SER A 193 3.63 1.36 19.56
C SER A 193 2.21 1.79 19.19
N MET A 194 1.98 2.17 17.93
CA MET A 194 0.64 2.55 17.45
C MET A 194 -0.37 1.42 17.64
N VAL A 195 0.00 0.17 17.30
CA VAL A 195 -0.87 -0.99 17.50
C VAL A 195 -1.24 -1.14 18.98
N ILE A 196 -0.25 -1.05 19.88
CA ILE A 196 -0.46 -1.20 21.33
C ILE A 196 -1.33 -0.05 21.87
N GLU A 197 -1.08 1.19 21.46
CA GLU A 197 -1.85 2.36 21.89
C GLU A 197 -3.32 2.29 21.45
N ARG A 198 -3.60 1.77 20.25
CA ARG A 198 -4.97 1.64 19.71
C ARG A 198 -5.77 0.50 20.34
N VAL A 199 -5.11 -0.55 20.85
CA VAL A 199 -5.77 -1.70 21.49
C VAL A 199 -5.69 -1.71 23.01
N GLY A 200 -4.83 -0.87 23.59
CA GLY A 200 -4.66 -0.75 25.03
C GLY A 200 -5.90 -0.20 25.74
N PRO A 201 -6.03 -0.43 27.06
CA PRO A 201 -7.08 0.18 27.85
C PRO A 201 -6.96 1.71 27.76
N LYS A 202 -8.09 2.37 27.46
CA LYS A 202 -8.21 3.83 27.48
C LYS A 202 -8.24 4.36 28.92
#